data_AF-A0A1Z9GXI1-F1
#
_entry.id   AF-A0A1Z9GXI1-F1
#
_cell.length_a   1.000
_cell.length_b   1.000
_cell.length_c   1.000
_cell.angle_alpha   90.00
_cell.angle_beta   90.00
_cell.angle_gamma   90.00
#
_symmetry.space_group_name_H-M   'P 1'
#
loop_
_entity.id
_entity.type
_entity.pdbx_description
1 polymer ?
#
loop_
_entity_poly.entity_id
_entity_poly.type
_entity_poly.pdbx_seq_one_letter_code
_entity_poly.pdbx_strand_id
1 'polypeptide(L)'
;MKKLNMKHTQLFEYTGQNVVTPWDRLKKHIFGSYPVVTAPRTKTEEDALQLAWRHRGESDMAWVVDEKATPRDDFPWHYRPNDLERAVIHEFPRVVRRTRRPVDYGDIKLVPTNGANLGIISSNIIGSYHEADFDIFMISFHEEEADQNFRKLKQRFPDIQHIKNVQGIGNAHREAGIKSKSEMVYIVDADAIIADDFKFDYIPPMNKRANTTYVWQARNPINDLVYGYGAVKLFPRQQLVDLGHELPDYTTGVSFYQPVKEVSNITAFNKDPYRTWRSAFRECAKLASKINPNAPSKDTTERLNTWCTVDNGGRFGRYCVKGALEGRSFGEANKDNVEELNKINDYEWLRTQFVESMKKKVRTD
;
A
#
# COMPACT_ATOMS: atom_id res chain seq x y z
N MET A 1 40.50 -44.03 -13.46
CA MET A 1 39.25 -43.24 -13.32
C MET A 1 38.14 -44.15 -12.80
N LYS A 2 37.69 -43.95 -11.56
CA LYS A 2 36.54 -44.70 -11.02
C LYS A 2 35.28 -44.25 -11.77
N LYS A 3 34.59 -45.18 -12.43
CA LYS A 3 33.24 -44.94 -12.95
C LYS A 3 32.33 -44.67 -11.75
N LEU A 4 31.86 -43.42 -11.61
CA LEU A 4 30.81 -43.06 -10.66
C LEU A 4 29.55 -43.82 -11.08
N ASN A 5 29.11 -44.78 -10.26
CA ASN A 5 27.88 -45.52 -10.51
C ASN A 5 26.69 -44.64 -10.09
N MET A 6 26.13 -43.87 -11.04
CA MET A 6 25.06 -42.89 -10.79
C MET A 6 23.66 -43.50 -10.63
N LYS A 7 23.52 -44.81 -10.42
CA LYS A 7 22.20 -45.48 -10.41
C LYS A 7 21.36 -45.20 -9.16
N HIS A 8 21.92 -44.61 -8.10
CA HIS A 8 21.19 -44.26 -6.87
C HIS A 8 21.75 -42.99 -6.24
N THR A 9 21.72 -41.89 -6.97
CA THR A 9 21.98 -40.58 -6.36
C THR A 9 20.63 -39.88 -6.19
N GLN A 10 20.21 -39.65 -4.94
CA GLN A 10 19.03 -38.82 -4.58
C GLN A 10 19.07 -37.41 -5.21
N LEU A 11 20.22 -37.00 -5.78
CA LEU A 11 20.40 -35.82 -6.62
C LEU A 11 19.51 -35.80 -7.87
N PHE A 12 19.06 -36.95 -8.38
CA PHE A 12 18.25 -37.07 -9.61
C PHE A 12 16.79 -37.48 -9.38
N GLU A 13 16.40 -37.80 -8.14
CA GLU A 13 15.02 -38.09 -7.78
C GLU A 13 14.39 -36.82 -7.19
N TYR A 14 13.51 -36.18 -7.95
CA TYR A 14 12.75 -35.01 -7.49
C TYR A 14 11.38 -35.48 -7.01
N THR A 15 11.17 -35.54 -5.69
CA THR A 15 9.87 -35.87 -5.09
C THR A 15 9.38 -34.71 -4.23
N GLY A 16 8.31 -34.04 -4.66
CA GLY A 16 7.39 -33.27 -3.80
C GLY A 16 8.04 -32.28 -2.84
N GLN A 17 9.06 -31.52 -3.28
CA GLN A 17 9.70 -30.54 -2.41
C GLN A 17 8.85 -29.28 -2.31
N ASN A 18 8.62 -28.82 -1.07
CA ASN A 18 7.89 -27.59 -0.78
C ASN A 18 8.73 -26.31 -0.90
N VAL A 19 10.02 -26.43 -1.25
CA VAL A 19 10.98 -25.33 -1.34
C VAL A 19 11.85 -25.50 -2.58
N VAL A 20 12.10 -24.40 -3.31
CA VAL A 20 13.03 -24.40 -4.45
C VAL A 20 14.45 -24.16 -3.93
N THR A 21 15.32 -25.15 -4.10
CA THR A 21 16.74 -25.11 -3.74
C THR A 21 17.60 -24.58 -4.91
N PRO A 22 18.84 -24.11 -4.65
CA PRO A 22 19.77 -23.74 -5.73
C PRO A 22 20.02 -24.86 -6.74
N TRP A 23 19.95 -26.12 -6.32
CA TRP A 23 20.11 -27.29 -7.19
C TRP A 23 18.92 -27.49 -8.14
N ASP A 24 17.72 -27.06 -7.76
CA ASP A 24 16.54 -27.14 -8.64
C ASP A 24 16.68 -26.20 -9.84
N ARG A 25 17.44 -25.11 -9.70
CA ARG A 25 17.77 -24.24 -10.84
C ARG A 25 18.59 -24.94 -11.92
N LEU A 26 19.36 -25.97 -11.56
CA LEU A 26 20.13 -26.79 -12.51
C LEU A 26 19.28 -27.89 -13.13
N LYS A 27 18.22 -28.35 -12.44
CA LYS A 27 17.31 -29.40 -12.92
C LYS A 27 16.52 -29.00 -14.16
N LYS A 28 16.33 -27.70 -14.43
CA LYS A 28 15.74 -27.20 -15.69
C LYS A 28 16.51 -27.63 -16.95
N HIS A 29 17.79 -27.97 -16.82
CA HIS A 29 18.63 -28.45 -17.93
C HIS A 29 18.59 -29.97 -18.10
N ILE A 30 17.97 -30.68 -17.15
CA ILE A 30 17.91 -32.15 -17.08
C ILE A 30 16.48 -32.63 -17.36
N PHE A 31 15.47 -31.96 -16.81
CA PHE A 31 14.07 -32.31 -16.96
C PHE A 31 13.32 -31.25 -17.76
N GLY A 32 12.57 -31.68 -18.77
CA GLY A 32 11.65 -30.81 -19.52
C GLY A 32 10.43 -30.41 -18.70
N SER A 33 9.74 -29.36 -19.13
CA SER A 33 8.41 -29.03 -18.57
C SER A 33 7.39 -30.09 -18.97
N TYR A 34 6.37 -30.27 -18.12
CA TYR A 34 5.11 -30.86 -18.59
C TYR A 34 4.44 -29.95 -19.64
N PRO A 35 3.53 -30.47 -20.48
CA PRO A 35 2.75 -29.63 -21.39
C PRO A 35 2.08 -28.49 -20.63
N VAL A 36 2.09 -27.28 -21.23
CA VAL A 36 1.50 -26.08 -20.63
C VAL A 36 0.28 -25.67 -21.44
N VAL A 37 -0.86 -25.63 -20.77
CA VAL A 37 -2.15 -25.18 -21.31
C VAL A 37 -2.48 -23.83 -20.70
N THR A 38 -2.49 -22.79 -21.54
CA THR A 38 -2.97 -21.46 -21.15
C THR A 38 -4.45 -21.32 -21.49
N ALA A 39 -5.26 -20.91 -20.52
CA ALA A 39 -6.70 -20.73 -20.68
C ALA A 39 -7.23 -19.68 -19.69
N PRO A 40 -8.45 -19.13 -19.88
CA PRO A 40 -9.10 -18.35 -18.85
C PRO A 40 -9.20 -19.13 -17.53
N ARG A 41 -9.09 -18.44 -16.40
CA ARG A 41 -9.15 -19.04 -15.07
C ARG A 41 -10.29 -20.07 -14.94
N THR A 42 -9.91 -21.29 -14.56
CA THR A 42 -10.84 -22.39 -14.30
C THR A 42 -11.68 -22.10 -13.06
N LYS A 43 -12.99 -22.36 -13.13
CA LYS A 43 -13.91 -22.15 -12.01
C LYS A 43 -14.07 -23.41 -11.16
N THR A 44 -13.94 -24.58 -11.79
CA THR A 44 -14.09 -25.88 -11.15
C THR A 44 -12.88 -26.77 -11.42
N GLU A 45 -12.75 -27.84 -10.64
CA GLU A 45 -11.74 -28.89 -10.85
C GLU A 45 -11.95 -29.61 -12.18
N GLU A 46 -13.20 -29.86 -12.56
CA GLU A 46 -13.57 -30.51 -13.82
C GLU A 46 -13.09 -29.69 -15.04
N ASP A 47 -13.23 -28.36 -15.00
CA ASP A 47 -12.71 -27.49 -16.05
C ASP A 47 -11.19 -27.68 -16.24
N ALA A 48 -10.46 -27.74 -15.12
CA ALA A 48 -9.01 -27.94 -15.12
C ALA A 48 -8.62 -29.33 -15.64
N LEU A 49 -9.34 -30.38 -15.23
CA LEU A 49 -9.13 -31.75 -15.70
C LEU A 49 -9.41 -31.87 -17.20
N GLN A 50 -10.47 -31.23 -17.72
CA GLN A 50 -10.79 -31.25 -19.15
C GLN A 50 -9.70 -30.58 -19.99
N LEU A 51 -9.11 -29.48 -19.50
CA LEU A 51 -7.99 -28.82 -20.17
C LEU A 51 -6.75 -29.73 -20.18
N ALA A 52 -6.43 -30.37 -19.06
CA ALA A 52 -5.28 -31.26 -18.94
C ALA A 52 -5.45 -32.56 -19.76
N TRP A 53 -6.67 -33.09 -19.87
CA TRP A 53 -6.99 -34.30 -20.63
C TRP A 53 -6.59 -34.17 -22.11
N ARG A 54 -6.50 -32.96 -22.66
CA ARG A 54 -6.00 -32.74 -24.03
C ARG A 54 -4.59 -33.30 -24.28
N HIS A 55 -3.81 -33.48 -23.21
CA HIS A 55 -2.45 -34.04 -23.24
C HIS A 55 -2.38 -35.50 -22.76
N ARG A 56 -3.53 -36.18 -22.65
CA ARG A 56 -3.55 -37.60 -22.28
C ARG A 56 -2.84 -38.44 -23.34
N GLY A 57 -1.93 -39.29 -22.89
CA GLY A 57 -1.09 -40.12 -23.75
C GLY A 57 0.24 -39.47 -24.13
N GLU A 58 0.38 -38.15 -23.99
CA GLU A 58 1.66 -37.44 -24.11
C GLU A 58 2.40 -37.37 -22.77
N SER A 59 1.64 -37.08 -21.71
CA SER A 59 2.15 -36.87 -20.35
C SER A 59 1.12 -37.34 -19.32
N ASP A 60 1.58 -37.71 -18.12
CA ASP A 60 0.73 -38.06 -16.98
C ASP A 60 0.11 -36.82 -16.30
N MET A 61 0.76 -35.66 -16.44
CA MET A 61 0.28 -34.38 -15.92
C MET A 61 0.48 -33.25 -16.94
N ALA A 62 -0.30 -32.18 -16.79
CA ALA A 62 -0.18 -30.96 -17.57
C ALA A 62 -0.34 -29.72 -16.67
N TRP A 63 0.40 -28.66 -16.99
CA TRP A 63 0.22 -27.35 -16.38
C TRP A 63 -1.02 -26.68 -16.96
N VAL A 64 -1.90 -26.18 -16.09
CA VAL A 64 -3.03 -25.33 -16.45
C VAL A 64 -2.76 -23.95 -15.87
N VAL A 65 -2.61 -22.95 -16.74
CA VAL A 65 -2.18 -21.60 -16.39
C VAL A 65 -3.25 -20.60 -16.82
N ASP A 66 -3.72 -19.79 -15.88
CA ASP A 66 -4.60 -18.66 -16.17
C ASP A 66 -3.90 -17.70 -17.14
N GLU A 67 -4.57 -17.31 -18.22
CA GLU A 67 -4.06 -16.37 -19.22
C GLU A 67 -3.66 -15.00 -18.64
N LYS A 68 -4.24 -14.64 -17.48
CA LYS A 68 -3.92 -13.41 -16.74
C LYS A 68 -2.91 -13.61 -15.63
N ALA A 69 -2.43 -14.83 -15.41
CA ALA A 69 -1.39 -15.08 -14.43
C ALA A 69 -0.12 -14.30 -14.82
N THR A 70 0.59 -13.79 -13.82
CA THR A 70 1.96 -13.30 -13.97
C THR A 70 2.90 -14.28 -13.28
N PRO A 71 3.32 -15.39 -13.93
CA PRO A 71 4.20 -16.37 -13.31
C PRO A 71 5.52 -15.74 -12.89
N ARG A 72 6.12 -16.27 -11.84
CA ARG A 72 7.48 -15.90 -11.46
C ARG A 72 8.47 -16.32 -12.57
N ASP A 73 9.44 -15.45 -12.89
CA ASP A 73 10.45 -15.72 -13.93
C ASP A 73 11.21 -17.04 -13.74
N ASP A 74 11.52 -17.42 -12.49
CA ASP A 74 12.15 -18.69 -12.13
C ASP A 74 11.14 -19.72 -11.55
N PHE A 75 9.88 -19.69 -12.00
CA PHE A 75 8.91 -20.72 -11.66
C PHE A 75 9.40 -22.12 -12.11
N PRO A 76 9.37 -23.15 -11.25
CA PRO A 76 9.93 -24.46 -11.57
C PRO A 76 8.97 -25.29 -12.44
N TRP A 77 8.84 -24.95 -13.72
CA TRP A 77 8.04 -25.71 -14.70
C TRP A 77 8.44 -27.20 -14.83
N HIS A 78 9.64 -27.54 -14.38
CA HIS A 78 10.19 -28.89 -14.28
C HIS A 78 9.81 -29.64 -12.99
N TYR A 79 8.91 -29.08 -12.16
CA TYR A 79 8.41 -29.73 -10.95
C TYR A 79 7.86 -31.13 -11.24
N ARG A 80 8.15 -32.09 -10.36
CA ARG A 80 7.66 -33.46 -10.42
C ARG A 80 7.09 -33.89 -9.06
N PRO A 81 5.78 -34.15 -8.97
CA PRO A 81 5.22 -34.74 -7.75
C PRO A 81 5.68 -36.19 -7.60
N ASN A 82 5.63 -36.70 -6.37
CA ASN A 82 5.84 -38.12 -6.13
C ASN A 82 4.67 -38.95 -6.72
N ASP A 83 4.83 -40.27 -6.80
CA ASP A 83 3.87 -41.12 -7.51
C ASP A 83 2.45 -41.08 -6.93
N LEU A 84 2.30 -40.89 -5.62
CA LEU A 84 0.98 -40.74 -4.98
C LEU A 84 0.34 -39.38 -5.32
N GLU A 85 1.17 -38.35 -5.42
CA GLU A 85 0.77 -36.98 -5.73
C GLU A 85 0.47 -36.72 -7.21
N ARG A 86 0.76 -37.68 -8.11
CA ARG A 86 0.40 -37.57 -9.54
C ARG A 86 -1.10 -37.71 -9.80
N ALA A 87 -1.86 -38.18 -8.80
CA ALA A 87 -3.30 -38.35 -8.88
C ALA A 87 -4.10 -37.18 -8.27
N VAL A 88 -3.43 -36.09 -7.87
CA VAL A 88 -4.05 -34.89 -7.27
C VAL A 88 -3.68 -33.63 -8.04
N ILE A 89 -4.51 -32.59 -7.91
CA ILE A 89 -4.21 -31.26 -8.47
C ILE A 89 -3.28 -30.51 -7.51
N HIS A 90 -2.20 -29.95 -8.03
CA HIS A 90 -1.30 -29.07 -7.27
C HIS A 90 -1.59 -27.62 -7.62
N GLU A 91 -1.96 -26.80 -6.63
CA GLU A 91 -2.18 -25.37 -6.81
C GLU A 91 -1.03 -24.55 -6.23
N PHE A 92 -0.55 -23.58 -7.00
CA PHE A 92 0.56 -22.73 -6.61
C PHE A 92 0.03 -21.34 -6.22
N PRO A 93 0.46 -20.77 -5.08
CA PRO A 93 -0.06 -19.50 -4.60
C PRO A 93 0.30 -18.36 -5.52
N ARG A 94 -0.69 -17.48 -5.72
CA ARG A 94 -0.48 -16.09 -6.11
C ARG A 94 -0.15 -15.28 -4.86
N VAL A 95 0.94 -14.51 -4.93
CA VAL A 95 1.39 -13.69 -3.78
C VAL A 95 1.54 -12.21 -4.14
N VAL A 96 1.48 -11.32 -3.15
CA VAL A 96 1.94 -9.93 -3.35
C VAL A 96 3.46 -9.94 -3.49
N ARG A 97 4.03 -9.28 -4.50
CA ARG A 97 5.48 -9.31 -4.77
C ARG A 97 6.29 -8.76 -3.59
N ARG A 98 5.81 -7.66 -3.00
CA ARG A 98 6.49 -6.93 -1.92
C ARG A 98 6.57 -7.73 -0.62
N THR A 99 5.49 -8.42 -0.21
CA THR A 99 5.43 -9.14 1.08
C THR A 99 5.51 -10.65 0.94
N ARG A 100 5.37 -11.19 -0.28
CA ARG A 100 5.24 -12.62 -0.58
C ARG A 100 4.09 -13.30 0.16
N ARG A 101 3.15 -12.51 0.69
CA ARG A 101 1.95 -13.01 1.36
C ARG A 101 1.05 -13.69 0.31
N PRO A 102 0.63 -14.94 0.52
CA PRO A 102 -0.38 -15.59 -0.32
C PRO A 102 -1.70 -14.83 -0.26
N VAL A 103 -2.28 -14.56 -1.41
CA VAL A 103 -3.58 -13.87 -1.53
C VAL A 103 -4.64 -14.74 -2.19
N ASP A 104 -4.22 -15.68 -3.03
CA ASP A 104 -5.11 -16.58 -3.74
C ASP A 104 -4.36 -17.79 -4.29
N TYR A 105 -5.09 -18.80 -4.74
CA TYR A 105 -4.57 -20.02 -5.39
C TYR A 105 -5.31 -20.29 -6.71
N GLY A 106 -4.66 -21.05 -7.59
CA GLY A 106 -5.30 -21.57 -8.79
C GLY A 106 -5.04 -20.82 -10.09
N ASP A 107 -4.22 -19.77 -10.07
CA ASP A 107 -3.67 -19.14 -11.29
C ASP A 107 -2.76 -20.11 -12.06
N ILE A 108 -2.02 -20.95 -11.33
CA ILE A 108 -1.14 -21.98 -11.89
C ILE A 108 -1.45 -23.28 -11.16
N LYS A 109 -1.84 -24.30 -11.94
CA LYS A 109 -2.13 -25.64 -11.45
C LYS A 109 -1.32 -26.68 -12.21
N LEU A 110 -0.89 -27.74 -11.53
CA LEU A 110 -0.42 -28.96 -12.18
C LEU A 110 -1.48 -30.04 -12.00
N VAL A 111 -2.01 -30.54 -13.11
CA VAL A 111 -3.26 -31.29 -13.16
C VAL A 111 -3.03 -32.66 -13.81
N PRO A 112 -3.58 -33.76 -13.25
CA PRO A 112 -3.52 -35.08 -13.87
C PRO A 112 -4.22 -35.12 -15.23
N THR A 113 -3.62 -35.76 -16.24
CA THR A 113 -4.22 -35.88 -17.59
C THR A 113 -5.14 -37.09 -17.74
N ASN A 114 -5.13 -38.00 -16.75
CA ASN A 114 -5.96 -39.21 -16.75
C ASN A 114 -7.45 -38.93 -16.47
N GLY A 115 -7.80 -37.69 -16.11
CA GLY A 115 -9.16 -37.24 -15.83
C GLY A 115 -9.66 -37.59 -14.42
N ALA A 116 -8.85 -38.22 -13.58
CA ALA A 116 -9.17 -38.53 -12.19
C ALA A 116 -8.46 -37.56 -11.24
N ASN A 117 -9.17 -37.06 -10.24
CA ASN A 117 -8.60 -36.23 -9.17
C ASN A 117 -8.94 -36.85 -7.80
N LEU A 118 -7.91 -37.10 -6.98
CA LEU A 118 -8.08 -37.58 -5.60
C LEU A 118 -8.07 -36.46 -4.56
N GLY A 119 -7.83 -35.19 -4.96
CA GLY A 119 -7.84 -34.04 -4.07
C GLY A 119 -7.01 -32.86 -4.58
N ILE A 120 -6.85 -31.83 -3.76
CA ILE A 120 -6.03 -30.65 -4.06
C ILE A 120 -4.92 -30.52 -3.02
N ILE A 121 -3.69 -30.27 -3.48
CA ILE A 121 -2.56 -29.90 -2.65
C ILE A 121 -2.17 -28.46 -2.94
N SER A 122 -2.13 -27.63 -1.90
CA SER A 122 -1.61 -26.26 -1.98
C SER A 122 -0.10 -26.26 -1.78
N SER A 123 0.65 -25.85 -2.80
CA SER A 123 2.10 -25.75 -2.73
C SER A 123 2.54 -24.52 -1.93
N ASN A 124 3.75 -24.58 -1.35
CA ASN A 124 4.45 -23.42 -0.80
C ASN A 124 5.34 -22.71 -1.84
N ILE A 125 5.47 -23.28 -3.04
CA ILE A 125 6.23 -22.69 -4.13
C ILE A 125 5.40 -21.56 -4.75
N ILE A 126 5.89 -20.33 -4.69
CA ILE A 126 5.23 -19.18 -5.31
C ILE A 126 5.02 -19.42 -6.80
N GLY A 127 3.76 -19.39 -7.24
CA GLY A 127 3.36 -19.56 -8.64
C GLY A 127 3.43 -18.26 -9.41
N SER A 128 2.60 -17.30 -9.00
CA SER A 128 2.42 -16.02 -9.68
C SER A 128 2.46 -14.84 -8.71
N TYR A 129 2.59 -13.65 -9.27
CA TYR A 129 2.47 -12.38 -8.55
C TYR A 129 1.11 -11.74 -8.79
N HIS A 130 0.55 -11.14 -7.74
CA HIS A 130 -0.64 -10.31 -7.84
C HIS A 130 -0.29 -8.92 -8.37
N GLU A 131 -1.13 -8.35 -9.23
CA GLU A 131 -0.96 -7.02 -9.84
C GLU A 131 -1.17 -5.82 -8.86
N ALA A 132 -1.12 -6.04 -7.55
CA ALA A 132 -1.37 -4.99 -6.55
C ALA A 132 -0.08 -4.43 -5.95
N ASP A 133 0.97 -4.33 -6.77
CA ASP A 133 2.17 -3.58 -6.43
C ASP A 133 2.00 -2.14 -6.89
N PHE A 134 1.25 -1.37 -6.12
CA PHE A 134 1.13 0.07 -6.37
C PHE A 134 2.43 0.78 -6.06
N ASP A 135 2.74 1.79 -6.88
CA ASP A 135 3.91 2.63 -6.72
C ASP A 135 3.80 3.43 -5.42
N ILE A 136 4.93 3.61 -4.73
CA ILE A 136 5.01 4.37 -3.49
C ILE A 136 5.83 5.63 -3.75
N PHE A 137 5.26 6.79 -3.45
CA PHE A 137 5.94 8.06 -3.48
C PHE A 137 5.97 8.69 -2.10
N MET A 138 7.16 9.07 -1.65
CA MET A 138 7.31 10.04 -0.57
C MET A 138 7.34 11.44 -1.20
N ILE A 139 6.55 12.37 -0.66
CA ILE A 139 6.55 13.77 -1.07
C ILE A 139 7.20 14.63 0.02
N SER A 140 8.00 15.62 -0.37
CA SER A 140 8.62 16.56 0.57
C SER A 140 8.82 17.95 -0.03
N PHE A 141 8.71 18.99 0.79
CA PHE A 141 8.98 20.38 0.45
C PHE A 141 9.78 21.05 1.58
N HIS A 142 11.12 20.95 1.49
CA HIS A 142 12.09 21.56 2.40
C HIS A 142 12.06 21.09 3.87
N GLU A 143 11.49 19.93 4.20
CA GLU A 143 11.66 19.33 5.52
C GLU A 143 13.09 18.80 5.70
N GLU A 144 13.75 19.19 6.79
CA GLU A 144 15.14 18.81 7.09
C GLU A 144 15.34 17.29 7.22
N GLU A 145 14.34 16.61 7.78
CA GLU A 145 14.38 15.17 8.00
C GLU A 145 14.01 14.33 6.77
N ALA A 146 13.54 14.95 5.68
CA ALA A 146 12.97 14.24 4.52
C ALA A 146 13.95 13.22 3.94
N ASP A 147 15.21 13.60 3.71
CA ASP A 147 16.21 12.71 3.13
C ASP A 147 16.54 11.52 4.06
N GLN A 148 16.52 11.74 5.38
CA GLN A 148 16.74 10.67 6.34
C GLN A 148 15.56 9.70 6.37
N ASN A 149 14.33 10.21 6.38
CA ASN A 149 13.12 9.40 6.36
C ASN A 149 13.03 8.61 5.04
N PHE A 150 13.31 9.23 3.91
CA PHE A 150 13.34 8.55 2.61
C PHE A 150 14.36 7.41 2.59
N ARG A 151 15.58 7.60 3.12
CA ARG A 151 16.59 6.53 3.19
C ARG A 151 16.11 5.34 4.01
N LYS A 152 15.47 5.56 5.16
CA LYS A 152 14.89 4.49 5.98
C LYS A 152 13.78 3.74 5.23
N LEU A 153 12.92 4.48 4.52
CA LEU A 153 11.88 3.87 3.69
C LEU A 153 12.47 3.08 2.53
N LYS A 154 13.49 3.60 1.85
CA LYS A 154 14.16 2.94 0.72
C LYS A 154 14.84 1.63 1.12
N GLN A 155 15.35 1.55 2.35
CA GLN A 155 15.90 0.30 2.91
C GLN A 155 14.81 -0.78 3.08
N ARG A 156 13.60 -0.38 3.51
CA ARG A 156 12.46 -1.29 3.71
C ARG A 156 11.71 -1.59 2.41
N PHE A 157 11.66 -0.63 1.50
CA PHE A 157 10.88 -0.63 0.26
C PHE A 157 11.77 -0.13 -0.89
N PRO A 158 12.57 -1.01 -1.52
CA PRO A 158 13.56 -0.61 -2.53
C PRO A 158 12.96 0.06 -3.77
N ASP A 159 11.66 -0.06 -4.01
CA ASP A 159 10.92 0.52 -5.12
C ASP A 159 10.33 1.91 -4.82
N ILE A 160 10.37 2.39 -3.56
CA ILE A 160 9.87 3.73 -3.22
C ILE A 160 10.61 4.84 -3.98
N GLN A 161 9.87 5.83 -4.42
CA GLN A 161 10.34 7.01 -5.14
C GLN A 161 10.17 8.27 -4.29
N HIS A 162 10.96 9.31 -4.58
CA HIS A 162 10.93 10.59 -3.85
C HIS A 162 10.59 11.73 -4.81
N ILE A 163 9.52 12.45 -4.50
CA ILE A 163 9.19 13.72 -5.15
C ILE A 163 9.58 14.83 -4.20
N LYS A 164 10.59 15.60 -4.60
CA LYS A 164 11.30 16.53 -3.72
C LYS A 164 11.21 17.95 -4.25
N ASN A 165 10.88 18.89 -3.36
CA ASN A 165 10.89 20.33 -3.59
C ASN A 165 9.92 20.81 -4.68
N VAL A 166 8.79 20.14 -4.81
CA VAL A 166 7.70 20.59 -5.68
C VAL A 166 6.83 21.58 -4.91
N GLN A 167 6.75 22.81 -5.40
CA GLN A 167 5.98 23.86 -4.75
C GLN A 167 4.49 23.57 -4.83
N GLY A 168 3.83 23.62 -3.67
CA GLY A 168 2.41 23.30 -3.54
C GLY A 168 2.18 21.80 -3.43
N ILE A 169 1.48 21.39 -2.36
CA ILE A 169 1.23 19.97 -2.10
C ILE A 169 0.47 19.30 -3.27
N GLY A 170 -0.30 20.05 -4.06
CA GLY A 170 -1.14 19.50 -5.14
C GLY A 170 -0.32 19.16 -6.35
N ASN A 171 0.66 20.01 -6.65
CA ASN A 171 1.65 19.75 -7.70
C ASN A 171 2.52 18.53 -7.35
N ALA A 172 2.89 18.36 -6.07
CA ALA A 172 3.63 17.17 -5.64
C ALA A 172 2.83 15.87 -5.82
N HIS A 173 1.53 15.90 -5.50
CA HIS A 173 0.60 14.79 -5.75
C HIS A 173 0.43 14.51 -7.24
N ARG A 174 0.24 15.56 -8.05
CA ARG A 174 0.15 15.46 -9.51
C ARG A 174 1.41 14.84 -10.13
N GLU A 175 2.58 15.26 -9.67
CA GLU A 175 3.84 14.68 -10.12
C GLU A 175 3.93 13.18 -9.78
N ALA A 176 3.39 12.75 -8.64
CA ALA A 176 3.30 11.33 -8.28
C ALA A 176 2.37 10.57 -9.23
N GLY A 177 1.22 11.13 -9.55
CA GLY A 177 0.29 10.57 -10.53
C GLY A 177 0.90 10.44 -11.93
N ILE A 178 1.66 11.45 -12.38
CA ILE A 178 2.33 11.45 -13.68
C ILE A 178 3.45 10.40 -13.74
N LYS A 179 4.28 10.31 -12.69
CA LYS A 179 5.41 9.36 -12.64
C LYS A 179 5.01 7.92 -12.36
N SER A 180 3.86 7.71 -11.73
CA SER A 180 3.34 6.37 -11.44
C SER A 180 3.05 5.60 -12.73
N LYS A 181 3.36 4.30 -12.72
CA LYS A 181 2.97 3.34 -13.77
C LYS A 181 1.77 2.50 -13.36
N SER A 182 1.48 2.47 -12.07
CA SER A 182 0.39 1.69 -11.47
C SER A 182 -0.94 2.45 -11.48
N GLU A 183 -2.07 1.73 -11.46
CA GLU A 183 -3.42 2.32 -11.50
C GLU A 183 -3.80 3.08 -10.22
N MET A 184 -3.16 2.74 -9.10
CA MET A 184 -3.28 3.43 -7.82
C MET A 184 -1.89 3.76 -7.27
N VAL A 185 -1.80 4.78 -6.42
CA VAL A 185 -0.53 5.36 -5.96
C VAL A 185 -0.56 5.59 -4.46
N TYR A 186 0.43 5.03 -3.76
CA TYR A 186 0.66 5.33 -2.35
C TYR A 186 1.39 6.66 -2.21
N ILE A 187 0.87 7.54 -1.34
CA ILE A 187 1.51 8.79 -0.95
C ILE A 187 1.90 8.73 0.52
N VAL A 188 3.14 9.11 0.79
CA VAL A 188 3.74 9.21 2.13
C VAL A 188 4.23 10.63 2.34
N ASP A 189 3.78 11.28 3.40
CA ASP A 189 4.23 12.63 3.78
C ASP A 189 5.67 12.57 4.35
N ALA A 190 6.45 13.64 4.16
CA ALA A 190 7.86 13.70 4.57
C ALA A 190 8.10 13.47 6.07
N ASP A 191 7.13 13.82 6.91
CA ASP A 191 7.18 13.68 8.37
C ASP A 191 6.54 12.38 8.89
N ALA A 192 6.11 11.48 7.99
CA ALA A 192 5.56 10.19 8.36
C ALA A 192 6.67 9.23 8.82
N ILE A 193 6.59 8.79 10.08
CA ILE A 193 7.40 7.69 10.60
C ILE A 193 6.59 6.41 10.45
N ILE A 194 6.82 5.67 9.37
CA ILE A 194 6.08 4.44 9.03
C ILE A 194 6.29 3.36 10.10
N ALA A 195 5.19 2.79 10.60
CA ALA A 195 5.21 1.71 11.59
C ALA A 195 5.97 0.48 11.04
N ASP A 196 6.68 -0.26 11.88
CA ASP A 196 7.59 -1.34 11.43
C ASP A 196 6.85 -2.52 10.78
N ASP A 197 5.65 -2.81 11.28
CA ASP A 197 4.73 -3.82 10.79
C ASP A 197 3.96 -3.39 9.53
N PHE A 198 3.75 -2.09 9.32
CA PHE A 198 3.04 -1.57 8.15
C PHE A 198 3.67 -2.02 6.83
N LYS A 199 2.81 -2.54 5.94
CA LYS A 199 3.16 -2.96 4.58
C LYS A 199 2.29 -2.24 3.56
N PHE A 200 2.89 -1.88 2.44
CA PHE A 200 2.19 -1.34 1.29
C PHE A 200 1.61 -2.48 0.42
N ASP A 201 0.86 -3.43 0.98
CA ASP A 201 0.37 -4.61 0.26
C ASP A 201 -1.16 -4.74 0.23
N TYR A 202 -1.87 -3.65 0.55
CA TYR A 202 -3.32 -3.62 0.48
C TYR A 202 -3.82 -3.78 -0.96
N ILE A 203 -4.84 -4.63 -1.11
CA ILE A 203 -5.47 -4.97 -2.39
C ILE A 203 -6.91 -4.46 -2.39
N PRO A 204 -7.17 -3.27 -2.95
CA PRO A 204 -8.52 -2.78 -3.15
C PRO A 204 -9.31 -3.67 -4.12
N PRO A 205 -10.64 -3.78 -3.94
CA PRO A 205 -11.52 -4.37 -4.93
C PRO A 205 -11.36 -3.66 -6.30
N MET A 206 -11.18 -4.44 -7.36
CA MET A 206 -10.85 -3.92 -8.70
C MET A 206 -11.87 -2.87 -9.20
N ASN A 207 -13.16 -3.10 -8.96
CA ASN A 207 -14.25 -2.18 -9.33
C ASN A 207 -14.26 -0.85 -8.54
N LYS A 208 -13.46 -0.71 -7.48
CA LYS A 208 -13.35 0.50 -6.65
C LYS A 208 -12.05 1.28 -6.87
N ARG A 209 -11.08 0.72 -7.61
CA ARG A 209 -9.74 1.33 -7.77
C ARG A 209 -9.76 2.67 -8.50
N ALA A 210 -10.72 2.88 -9.39
CA ALA A 210 -10.81 4.08 -10.20
C ALA A 210 -11.33 5.32 -9.45
N ASN A 211 -12.02 5.17 -8.31
CA ASN A 211 -12.78 6.26 -7.68
C ASN A 211 -12.77 6.26 -6.14
N THR A 212 -11.97 5.40 -5.50
CA THR A 212 -11.92 5.29 -4.03
C THR A 212 -10.53 5.63 -3.53
N THR A 213 -10.44 6.58 -2.60
CA THR A 213 -9.22 6.88 -1.86
C THR A 213 -9.22 6.09 -0.55
N TYR A 214 -8.17 5.31 -0.31
CA TYR A 214 -8.00 4.59 0.94
C TYR A 214 -7.07 5.37 1.86
N VAL A 215 -7.51 5.64 3.09
CA VAL A 215 -6.77 6.45 4.06
C VAL A 215 -6.55 5.64 5.33
N TRP A 216 -5.29 5.37 5.64
CA TRP A 216 -4.91 4.68 6.87
C TRP A 216 -5.04 5.60 8.08
N GLN A 217 -4.78 5.06 9.26
CA GLN A 217 -4.69 5.88 10.45
C GLN A 217 -3.23 6.25 10.73
N ALA A 218 -3.03 7.46 11.25
CA ALA A 218 -1.77 7.86 11.84
C ALA A 218 -1.97 8.29 13.28
N ARG A 219 -0.98 7.99 14.11
CA ARG A 219 -0.92 8.46 15.49
C ARG A 219 -0.35 9.86 15.53
N ASN A 220 -1.07 10.77 16.18
CA ASN A 220 -0.58 12.09 16.52
C ASN A 220 0.43 11.99 17.70
N PRO A 221 1.67 12.46 17.55
CA PRO A 221 2.72 12.32 18.58
C PRO A 221 2.54 13.25 19.79
N ILE A 222 1.57 14.16 19.76
CA ILE A 222 1.32 15.14 20.83
C ILE A 222 0.10 14.76 21.66
N ASN A 223 -1.01 14.36 21.03
CA ASN A 223 -2.27 14.11 21.74
C ASN A 223 -2.80 12.67 21.60
N ASP A 224 -2.03 11.79 20.96
CA ASP A 224 -2.34 10.37 20.77
C ASP A 224 -3.62 10.07 19.97
N LEU A 225 -4.25 11.07 19.33
CA LEU A 225 -5.32 10.83 18.37
C LEU A 225 -4.85 9.90 17.25
N VAL A 226 -5.70 8.94 16.88
CA VAL A 226 -5.45 7.97 15.81
C VAL A 226 -6.54 8.07 14.74
N TYR A 227 -6.22 8.71 13.61
CA TYR A 227 -7.14 8.89 12.48
C TYR A 227 -6.38 9.31 11.21
N GLY A 228 -7.08 9.67 10.13
CA GLY A 228 -6.47 9.89 8.81
C GLY A 228 -5.55 11.10 8.62
N TYR A 229 -5.36 11.94 9.65
CA TYR A 229 -4.49 13.11 9.55
C TYR A 229 -3.01 12.71 9.46
N GLY A 230 -2.33 13.13 8.38
CA GLY A 230 -0.93 12.80 8.14
C GLY A 230 -0.66 11.30 7.91
N ALA A 231 -1.71 10.52 7.65
CA ALA A 231 -1.59 9.09 7.38
C ALA A 231 -1.20 8.80 5.93
N VAL A 232 -0.65 7.60 5.70
CA VAL A 232 -0.47 7.04 4.36
C VAL A 232 -1.81 6.95 3.65
N LYS A 233 -1.80 7.22 2.35
CA LYS A 233 -3.01 7.20 1.51
C LYS A 233 -2.73 6.50 0.21
N LEU A 234 -3.73 5.81 -0.34
CA LEU A 234 -3.72 5.17 -1.64
C LEU A 234 -4.79 5.82 -2.53
N PHE A 235 -4.34 6.45 -3.61
CA PHE A 235 -5.20 7.18 -4.53
C PHE A 235 -5.32 6.47 -5.88
N PRO A 236 -6.47 6.54 -6.56
CA PRO A 236 -6.52 6.36 -8.00
C PRO A 236 -5.49 7.27 -8.68
N ARG A 237 -4.65 6.73 -9.58
CA ARG A 237 -3.61 7.50 -10.27
C ARG A 237 -4.20 8.68 -11.02
N GLN A 238 -5.30 8.44 -11.75
CA GLN A 238 -5.94 9.46 -12.58
C GLN A 238 -6.44 10.64 -11.72
N GLN A 239 -6.91 10.37 -10.50
CA GLN A 239 -7.27 11.41 -9.54
C GLN A 239 -6.08 12.33 -9.24
N LEU A 240 -4.89 11.79 -9.00
CA LEU A 240 -3.70 12.60 -8.75
C LEU A 240 -3.31 13.45 -9.97
N VAL A 241 -3.42 12.90 -11.18
CA VAL A 241 -3.07 13.60 -12.43
C VAL A 241 -4.02 14.76 -12.70
N ASP A 242 -5.33 14.52 -12.57
CA ASP A 242 -6.35 15.47 -12.98
C ASP A 242 -6.50 16.62 -11.99
N LEU A 243 -6.37 16.34 -10.69
CA LEU A 243 -6.71 17.29 -9.65
C LEU A 243 -5.54 18.19 -9.23
N GLY A 244 -5.87 19.43 -8.87
CA GLY A 244 -5.05 20.29 -8.01
C GLY A 244 -5.52 20.17 -6.55
N HIS A 245 -4.76 20.70 -5.58
CA HIS A 245 -5.24 20.81 -4.19
C HIS A 245 -6.04 22.10 -3.99
N GLU A 246 -7.34 22.04 -4.25
CA GLU A 246 -8.30 23.08 -3.87
C GLU A 246 -9.29 22.50 -2.85
N LEU A 247 -9.76 23.33 -1.90
CA LEU A 247 -10.82 22.91 -0.97
C LEU A 247 -12.16 22.71 -1.71
N PRO A 248 -13.02 21.78 -1.24
CA PRO A 248 -12.85 20.91 -0.07
C PRO A 248 -11.78 19.83 -0.28
N ASP A 249 -11.04 19.54 0.80
CA ASP A 249 -9.89 18.61 0.86
C ASP A 249 -10.08 17.40 -0.07
N TYR A 250 -9.14 17.20 -1.00
CA TYR A 250 -9.13 16.20 -2.09
C TYR A 250 -9.50 14.77 -1.69
N THR A 251 -9.29 14.43 -0.42
CA THR A 251 -9.71 13.14 0.15
C THR A 251 -11.22 12.99 0.27
N THR A 252 -12.00 14.06 0.08
CA THR A 252 -13.42 14.14 0.44
C THR A 252 -14.33 14.71 -0.67
N GLY A 253 -13.79 15.40 -1.68
CA GLY A 253 -14.58 16.12 -2.68
C GLY A 253 -14.88 15.38 -4.00
N VAL A 254 -14.11 14.36 -4.37
CA VAL A 254 -14.18 13.74 -5.71
C VAL A 254 -13.89 12.23 -5.72
N SER A 255 -13.66 11.63 -4.56
CA SER A 255 -13.43 10.19 -4.42
C SER A 255 -14.16 9.66 -3.21
N PHE A 256 -14.63 8.41 -3.31
CA PHE A 256 -15.16 7.70 -2.17
C PHE A 256 -14.04 7.59 -1.12
N TYR A 257 -14.24 8.22 0.02
CA TYR A 257 -13.33 8.14 1.15
C TYR A 257 -13.53 6.81 1.87
N GLN A 258 -12.49 5.97 1.92
CA GLN A 258 -12.50 4.70 2.63
C GLN A 258 -11.43 4.68 3.73
N PRO A 259 -11.80 4.81 5.02
CA PRO A 259 -10.85 4.66 6.10
C PRO A 259 -10.40 3.19 6.22
N VAL A 260 -9.10 2.99 6.42
CA VAL A 260 -8.47 1.70 6.73
C VAL A 260 -8.03 1.73 8.19
N LYS A 261 -8.48 0.75 8.98
CA LYS A 261 -8.32 0.74 10.46
C LYS A 261 -6.90 0.48 10.95
N GLU A 262 -5.98 0.12 10.05
CA GLU A 262 -4.58 -0.11 10.39
C GLU A 262 -3.84 1.23 10.57
N VAL A 263 -2.94 1.28 11.54
CA VAL A 263 -2.08 2.45 11.78
C VAL A 263 -0.86 2.35 10.87
N SER A 264 -0.74 3.25 9.90
CA SER A 264 0.39 3.26 8.97
C SER A 264 1.64 3.93 9.53
N ASN A 265 1.47 4.99 10.33
CA ASN A 265 2.58 5.82 10.78
C ASN A 265 2.28 6.65 12.01
N ILE A 266 3.33 7.22 12.58
CA ILE A 266 3.25 8.43 13.40
C ILE A 266 3.38 9.63 12.46
N THR A 267 2.52 10.64 12.58
CA THR A 267 2.65 11.90 11.84
C THR A 267 3.55 12.85 12.65
N ALA A 268 4.87 12.79 12.41
CA ALA A 268 5.85 13.46 13.27
C ALA A 268 6.01 14.96 12.97
N PHE A 269 4.88 15.69 12.86
CA PHE A 269 4.85 17.12 12.52
C PHE A 269 5.48 18.02 13.59
N ASN A 270 5.76 17.48 14.78
CA ASN A 270 6.29 18.17 15.95
C ASN A 270 7.81 18.42 15.90
N LYS A 271 8.31 18.96 14.78
CA LYS A 271 9.76 19.19 14.53
C LYS A 271 10.28 20.55 14.96
N ASP A 272 9.44 21.58 14.85
CA ASP A 272 9.73 22.95 15.30
C ASP A 272 8.42 23.67 15.68
N PRO A 273 8.50 24.84 16.36
CA PRO A 273 7.32 25.59 16.77
C PRO A 273 6.37 25.97 15.63
N TYR A 274 6.90 26.39 14.48
CA TYR A 274 6.10 26.84 13.35
C TYR A 274 5.39 25.66 12.68
N ARG A 275 6.11 24.57 12.35
CA ARG A 275 5.51 23.37 11.75
C ARG A 275 4.45 22.77 12.65
N THR A 276 4.70 22.74 13.96
CA THR A 276 3.74 22.24 14.96
C THR A 276 2.47 23.08 14.99
N TRP A 277 2.61 24.40 15.11
CA TRP A 277 1.50 25.33 15.10
C TRP A 277 0.72 25.27 13.78
N ARG A 278 1.42 25.28 12.64
CA ARG A 278 0.85 25.24 11.29
C ARG A 278 -0.01 23.99 11.09
N SER A 279 0.53 22.84 11.47
CA SER A 279 -0.16 21.55 11.37
C SER A 279 -1.46 21.53 12.17
N ALA A 280 -1.41 21.96 13.44
CA ALA A 280 -2.58 22.05 14.31
C ALA A 280 -3.61 23.08 13.82
N PHE A 281 -3.15 24.25 13.38
CA PHE A 281 -3.98 25.33 12.84
C PHE A 281 -4.79 24.87 11.63
N ARG A 282 -4.10 24.31 10.62
CA ARG A 282 -4.75 23.86 9.39
C ARG A 282 -5.78 22.76 9.65
N GLU A 283 -5.44 21.81 10.51
CA GLU A 283 -6.34 20.70 10.82
C GLU A 283 -7.57 21.16 11.61
N CYS A 284 -7.39 21.99 12.63
CA CYS A 284 -8.50 22.50 13.42
C CYS A 284 -9.39 23.47 12.63
N ALA A 285 -8.83 24.24 11.70
CA ALA A 285 -9.62 25.04 10.76
C ALA A 285 -10.56 24.19 9.91
N LYS A 286 -10.09 23.04 9.40
CA LYS A 286 -10.92 22.10 8.64
C LYS A 286 -11.98 21.41 9.50
N LEU A 287 -11.60 20.96 10.71
CA LEU A 287 -12.54 20.31 11.63
C LEU A 287 -13.64 21.27 12.09
N ALA A 288 -13.29 22.52 12.36
CA ALA A 288 -14.20 23.52 12.91
C ALA A 288 -15.14 24.12 11.84
N SER A 289 -14.66 24.32 10.61
CA SER A 289 -15.49 24.83 9.51
C SER A 289 -16.53 23.82 9.03
N LYS A 290 -16.33 22.52 9.31
CA LYS A 290 -17.15 21.41 8.78
C LYS A 290 -17.31 21.46 7.26
N ILE A 291 -16.31 22.00 6.56
CA ILE A 291 -16.30 22.12 5.10
C ILE A 291 -16.41 20.76 4.38
N ASN A 292 -16.08 19.66 5.06
CA ASN A 292 -16.35 18.31 4.59
C ASN A 292 -17.75 17.85 5.04
N PRO A 293 -18.75 17.81 4.15
CA PRO A 293 -20.12 17.41 4.49
C PRO A 293 -20.25 15.94 4.90
N ASN A 294 -19.27 15.10 4.56
CA ASN A 294 -19.28 13.66 4.83
C ASN A 294 -18.64 13.27 6.17
N ALA A 295 -18.11 14.22 6.94
CA ALA A 295 -17.47 13.94 8.22
C ALA A 295 -18.52 13.66 9.32
N PRO A 296 -18.41 12.55 10.08
CA PRO A 296 -19.30 12.30 11.23
C PRO A 296 -19.19 13.44 12.25
N SER A 297 -20.32 14.07 12.58
CA SER A 297 -20.33 15.30 13.38
C SER A 297 -19.78 15.11 14.80
N LYS A 298 -20.08 13.98 15.46
CA LYS A 298 -19.68 13.69 16.83
C LYS A 298 -18.16 13.49 16.97
N ASP A 299 -17.59 12.59 16.17
CA ASP A 299 -16.14 12.32 16.14
C ASP A 299 -15.33 13.59 15.82
N THR A 300 -15.89 14.45 14.96
CA THR A 300 -15.24 15.71 14.56
C THR A 300 -15.11 16.66 15.75
N THR A 301 -16.17 16.81 16.56
CA THR A 301 -16.13 17.66 17.76
C THR A 301 -15.20 17.11 18.83
N GLU A 302 -15.20 15.80 19.09
CA GLU A 302 -14.31 15.18 20.08
C GLU A 302 -12.82 15.32 19.69
N ARG A 303 -12.49 15.12 18.40
CA ARG A 303 -11.14 15.36 17.87
C ARG A 303 -10.72 16.81 18.02
N LEU A 304 -11.59 17.73 17.61
CA LEU A 304 -11.32 19.18 17.70
C LEU A 304 -11.07 19.61 19.15
N ASN A 305 -11.86 19.09 20.10
CA ASN A 305 -11.66 19.37 21.52
C ASN A 305 -10.31 18.82 22.01
N THR A 306 -9.95 17.60 21.61
CA THR A 306 -8.67 16.98 21.98
C THR A 306 -7.48 17.79 21.45
N TRP A 307 -7.51 18.22 20.18
CA TRP A 307 -6.49 19.11 19.62
C TRP A 307 -6.32 20.42 20.40
N CYS A 308 -7.43 20.98 20.89
CA CYS A 308 -7.46 22.24 21.62
C CYS A 308 -7.08 22.13 23.11
N THR A 309 -6.93 20.92 23.68
CA THR A 309 -6.81 20.75 25.15
C THR A 309 -5.73 19.76 25.58
N VAL A 310 -5.31 18.83 24.73
CA VAL A 310 -4.38 17.76 25.09
C VAL A 310 -3.04 17.98 24.40
N ASP A 311 -1.95 17.98 25.17
CA ASP A 311 -0.58 18.06 24.65
C ASP A 311 0.38 16.96 25.12
N ASN A 312 -0.03 16.15 26.11
CA ASN A 312 0.71 15.05 26.76
C ASN A 312 2.19 15.34 27.07
N GLY A 313 2.57 16.61 27.26
CA GLY A 313 3.98 17.00 27.38
C GLY A 313 4.83 16.72 26.13
N GLY A 314 4.20 16.48 24.99
CA GLY A 314 4.84 16.25 23.70
C GLY A 314 5.69 17.43 23.26
N ARG A 315 6.73 17.15 22.47
CA ARG A 315 7.62 18.19 21.93
C ARG A 315 6.79 19.26 21.18
N PHE A 316 6.97 20.53 21.55
CA PHE A 316 6.20 21.67 21.05
C PHE A 316 4.67 21.62 21.31
N GLY A 317 4.21 20.82 22.28
CA GLY A 317 2.79 20.66 22.62
C GLY A 317 2.03 21.98 22.82
N ARG A 318 2.63 22.96 23.50
CA ARG A 318 2.05 24.30 23.67
C ARG A 318 1.77 25.03 22.35
N TYR A 319 2.63 24.87 21.35
CA TYR A 319 2.42 25.45 20.01
C TYR A 319 1.34 24.70 19.24
N CYS A 320 1.20 23.38 19.47
CA CYS A 320 0.10 22.57 18.93
C CYS A 320 -1.23 23.07 19.46
N VAL A 321 -1.39 23.17 20.78
CA VAL A 321 -2.63 23.66 21.41
C VAL A 321 -2.95 25.09 20.96
N LYS A 322 -1.96 25.98 20.92
CA LYS A 322 -2.16 27.36 20.45
C LYS A 322 -2.64 27.40 18.99
N GLY A 323 -1.98 26.65 18.11
CA GLY A 323 -2.36 26.54 16.70
C GLY A 323 -3.76 25.95 16.53
N ALA A 324 -4.10 24.91 17.31
CA ALA A 324 -5.42 24.31 17.29
C ALA A 324 -6.53 25.30 17.69
N LEU A 325 -6.34 26.06 18.78
CA LEU A 325 -7.29 27.06 19.24
C LEU A 325 -7.51 28.16 18.19
N GLU A 326 -6.43 28.69 17.63
CA GLU A 326 -6.49 29.74 16.60
C GLU A 326 -7.09 29.23 15.29
N GLY A 327 -6.74 27.99 14.91
CA GLY A 327 -7.31 27.32 13.75
C GLY A 327 -8.81 27.07 13.90
N ARG A 328 -9.26 26.64 15.08
CA ARG A 328 -10.68 26.50 15.40
C ARG A 328 -11.43 27.82 15.22
N SER A 329 -10.94 28.91 15.84
CA SER A 329 -11.56 30.23 15.72
C SER A 329 -11.60 30.71 14.27
N PHE A 330 -10.54 30.48 13.51
CA PHE A 330 -10.50 30.80 12.09
C PHE A 330 -11.51 29.98 11.27
N GLY A 331 -11.60 28.67 11.52
CA GLY A 331 -12.54 27.78 10.83
C GLY A 331 -14.01 28.11 11.12
N GLU A 332 -14.34 28.42 12.37
CA GLU A 332 -15.70 28.83 12.78
C GLU A 332 -16.10 30.16 12.16
N ALA A 333 -15.21 31.15 12.16
CA ALA A 333 -15.47 32.49 11.62
C ALA A 333 -15.68 32.47 10.09
N ASN A 334 -15.06 31.52 9.39
CA ASN A 334 -15.04 31.47 7.93
C ASN A 334 -15.75 30.25 7.35
N LYS A 335 -16.59 29.56 8.12
CA LYS A 335 -17.25 28.30 7.71
C LYS A 335 -18.00 28.40 6.36
N ASP A 336 -18.53 29.58 6.04
CA ASP A 336 -19.30 29.85 4.81
C ASP A 336 -18.47 30.60 3.74
N ASN A 337 -17.16 30.80 3.97
CA ASN A 337 -16.25 31.52 3.08
C ASN A 337 -15.08 30.63 2.63
N VAL A 338 -15.30 29.91 1.53
CA VAL A 338 -14.32 28.96 0.96
C VAL A 338 -13.02 29.66 0.52
N GLU A 339 -13.11 30.87 -0.02
CA GLU A 339 -11.94 31.66 -0.43
C GLU A 339 -11.03 31.94 0.78
N GLU A 340 -11.62 32.35 1.91
CA GLU A 340 -10.86 32.60 3.13
C GLU A 340 -10.30 31.30 3.71
N LEU A 341 -11.10 30.22 3.76
CA LEU A 341 -10.62 28.92 4.22
C LEU A 341 -9.46 28.38 3.37
N ASN A 342 -9.41 28.69 2.08
CA ASN A 342 -8.31 28.26 1.20
C ASN A 342 -6.96 28.87 1.58
N LYS A 343 -6.91 29.97 2.35
CA LYS A 343 -5.65 30.57 2.84
C LYS A 343 -4.86 29.62 3.75
N ILE A 344 -5.49 28.59 4.32
CA ILE A 344 -4.77 27.54 5.06
C ILE A 344 -3.80 26.75 4.17
N ASN A 345 -3.82 26.92 2.84
CA ASN A 345 -2.88 26.30 1.91
C ASN A 345 -1.73 27.24 1.50
N ASP A 346 -1.78 28.52 1.90
CA ASP A 346 -0.73 29.51 1.64
C ASP A 346 0.30 29.52 2.78
N TYR A 347 1.53 29.08 2.47
CA TYR A 347 2.60 29.00 3.46
C TYR A 347 3.14 30.36 3.91
N GLU A 348 3.09 31.39 3.08
CA GLU A 348 3.53 32.75 3.45
C GLU A 348 2.50 33.40 4.38
N TRP A 349 1.22 33.22 4.06
CA TRP A 349 0.13 33.66 4.95
C TRP A 349 0.24 32.97 6.32
N LEU A 350 0.43 31.64 6.36
CA LEU A 350 0.60 30.90 7.61
C LEU A 350 1.83 31.36 8.41
N ARG A 351 2.94 31.70 7.76
CA ARG A 351 4.11 32.28 8.42
C ARG A 351 3.77 33.61 9.09
N THR A 352 3.04 34.48 8.39
CA THR A 352 2.58 35.76 8.93
C THR A 352 1.66 35.56 10.13
N GLN A 353 0.69 34.67 10.03
CA GLN A 353 -0.22 34.33 11.13
C GLN A 353 0.52 33.78 12.35
N PHE A 354 1.53 32.93 12.14
CA PHE A 354 2.36 32.42 13.23
C PHE A 354 3.12 33.54 13.95
N VAL A 355 3.75 34.46 13.21
CA VAL A 355 4.48 35.59 13.81
C VAL A 355 3.54 36.47 14.64
N GLU A 356 2.35 36.79 14.12
CA GLU A 356 1.34 37.55 14.87
C GLU A 356 0.82 36.78 16.09
N SER A 357 0.60 35.47 15.96
CA SER A 357 0.27 34.60 17.10
C SER A 357 1.34 34.68 18.19
N MET A 358 2.63 34.66 17.84
CA MET A 358 3.71 34.71 18.83
C MET A 358 3.80 36.06 19.57
N LYS A 359 3.32 37.16 18.97
CA LYS A 359 3.24 38.48 19.64
C LYS A 359 2.12 38.55 20.67
N LYS A 360 1.05 37.76 20.52
CA LYS A 360 -0.07 37.70 21.46
C LYS A 360 0.38 36.99 22.74
N LYS A 361 0.49 37.75 23.84
CA LYS A 361 0.72 37.20 25.19
C LYS A 361 -0.36 36.16 25.49
N VAL A 362 0.05 34.98 25.97
CA VAL A 362 -0.87 34.00 26.52
C VAL A 362 -1.50 34.64 27.75
N ARG A 363 -2.79 34.99 27.69
CA ARG A 363 -3.54 35.34 28.89
C ARG A 363 -3.59 34.07 29.73
N THR A 364 -2.89 34.13 30.86
CA THR A 364 -3.05 33.17 31.95
C THR A 364 -4.22 33.72 32.74
N ASP A 365 -5.41 33.22 32.43
CA ASP A 365 -6.58 33.39 33.29
C ASP A 365 -6.53 32.33 34.39
#